data_AF-A0A6N2MF22-F1
#
_entry.id   AF-A0A6N2MF22-F1
#
_cell.length_a   1.000
_cell.length_b   1.000
_cell.length_c   1.000
_cell.angle_alpha   90.00
_cell.angle_beta   90.00
_cell.angle_gamma   90.00
#
_symmetry.space_group_name_H-M   'P 1'
#
loop_
_entity.id
_entity.type
_entity.pdbx_description
1 polymer ?
#
loop_
_entity_poly.entity_id
_entity_poly.type
_entity_poly.pdbx_seq_one_letter_code
_entity_poly.pdbx_strand_id
1 'polypeptide(L)'
;MKGLFKPKPRTPMELVLQTRDLLIFLDQNTETRERKRVEKMSELSKQILEIRIVLFGNGQAEPNPDACAQLAQEFFKHDTFRLLVACLPKLDLGARQNATHVIANLQRQRVGGRLIASEYLENNLDLMDILLPGYEDGDIALTYGAISRECIRHQIVARYVLGSEYMKKCFTYIQIPNFDIASDAQATFKELLTRHKSTVAEFLSANYDWLHNQTTCCQAIGRHAT
;
A
#
# COMPACT_ATOMS: atom_id res chain seq x y z
N MET A 1 7.08 -2.25 48.48
CA MET A 1 6.02 -2.48 47.48
C MET A 1 6.33 -1.65 46.25
N LYS A 2 6.87 -2.25 45.18
CA LYS A 2 7.06 -1.53 43.90
C LYS A 2 5.70 -1.51 43.21
N GLY A 3 4.99 -0.40 43.31
CA GLY A 3 3.76 -0.17 42.55
C GLY A 3 4.07 -0.34 41.08
N LEU A 4 3.50 -1.38 40.48
CA LEU A 4 3.61 -1.70 39.07
C LEU A 4 2.80 -0.65 38.30
N PHE A 5 3.36 0.54 38.09
CA PHE A 5 2.78 1.54 37.21
C PHE A 5 2.68 0.91 35.82
N LYS A 6 1.46 0.50 35.43
CA LYS A 6 1.21 0.12 34.05
C LYS A 6 1.51 1.36 33.20
N PRO A 7 2.38 1.28 32.18
CA PRO A 7 2.65 2.43 31.32
C PRO A 7 1.32 2.93 30.74
N LYS A 8 1.17 4.25 30.69
CA LYS A 8 -0.02 4.90 30.14
C LYS A 8 -0.25 4.39 28.71
N PRO A 9 -1.49 4.06 28.31
CA PRO A 9 -1.78 3.70 26.93
C PRO A 9 -1.32 4.82 26.00
N ARG A 10 -0.59 4.46 24.95
CA ARG A 10 -0.11 5.41 23.95
C ARG A 10 -1.30 6.00 23.18
N THR A 11 -1.25 7.29 22.90
CA THR A 11 -2.21 7.94 22.01
C THR A 11 -1.97 7.50 20.56
N PRO A 12 -2.99 7.57 19.68
CA PRO A 12 -2.81 7.25 18.26
C PRO A 12 -1.68 8.04 17.58
N MET A 13 -1.53 9.31 17.95
CA MET A 13 -0.46 10.18 17.45
C MET A 13 0.93 9.72 17.90
N GLU A 14 1.12 9.44 19.21
CA GLU A 14 2.39 8.92 19.74
C GLU A 14 2.77 7.58 19.09
N LEU A 15 1.78 6.73 18.82
CA LEU A 15 1.98 5.45 18.17
C LEU A 15 2.54 5.61 16.75
N VAL A 16 1.99 6.54 15.96
CA VAL A 16 2.47 6.83 14.61
C VAL A 16 3.88 7.44 14.64
N LEU A 17 4.14 8.41 15.52
CA LEU A 17 5.45 9.04 15.64
C LEU A 17 6.54 8.02 15.97
N GLN A 18 6.29 7.13 16.94
CA GLN A 18 7.25 6.06 17.29
C GLN A 18 7.46 5.07 16.15
N THR A 19 6.39 4.72 15.43
CA THR A 19 6.48 3.85 14.24
C THR A 19 7.35 4.50 13.17
N ARG A 20 7.16 5.80 12.94
CA ARG A 20 7.95 6.57 11.98
C ARG A 20 9.42 6.65 12.37
N ASP A 21 9.73 6.90 13.64
CA ASP A 21 11.11 6.95 14.13
C ASP A 21 11.83 5.61 13.92
N LEU A 22 11.13 4.49 14.13
CA LEU A 22 11.66 3.15 13.82
C LEU A 22 11.91 2.97 12.34
N LEU A 23 10.98 3.40 11.48
CA LEU A 23 11.13 3.31 10.03
C LEU A 23 12.33 4.14 9.55
N ILE A 24 12.50 5.37 10.02
CA ILE A 24 13.66 6.22 9.70
C ILE A 24 14.95 5.56 10.16
N PHE A 25 14.97 5.00 11.37
CA PHE A 25 16.14 4.29 11.87
C PHE A 25 16.52 3.13 10.94
N LEU A 26 15.55 2.31 10.54
CA LEU A 26 15.74 1.13 9.69
C LEU A 26 16.08 1.47 8.23
N ASP A 27 15.72 2.68 7.78
CA ASP A 27 16.06 3.20 6.47
C ASP A 27 17.51 3.71 6.43
N GLN A 28 17.88 4.56 7.39
CA GLN A 28 19.18 5.25 7.42
C GLN A 28 20.35 4.37 7.91
N ASN A 29 20.09 3.35 8.71
CA ASN A 29 21.13 2.61 9.42
C ASN A 29 21.35 1.18 8.86
N THR A 30 21.57 1.08 7.55
CA THR A 30 21.73 -0.20 6.85
C THR A 30 22.93 -1.04 7.32
N GLU A 31 24.00 -0.39 7.79
CA GLU A 31 25.24 -1.03 8.29
C GLU A 31 25.25 -1.30 9.82
N THR A 32 24.14 -1.07 10.51
CA THR A 32 24.05 -1.36 11.94
C THR A 32 24.21 -2.86 12.23
N ARG A 33 24.80 -3.19 13.38
CA ARG A 33 24.90 -4.57 13.88
C ARG A 33 23.58 -5.31 13.72
N GLU A 34 23.63 -6.46 13.03
CA GLU A 34 22.46 -7.26 12.66
C GLU A 34 21.52 -7.52 13.84
N ARG A 35 22.06 -7.83 15.02
CA ARG A 35 21.26 -8.04 16.24
C ARG A 35 20.37 -6.84 16.60
N LYS A 36 20.88 -5.62 16.48
CA LYS A 36 20.13 -4.38 16.78
C LYS A 36 19.10 -4.11 15.68
N ARG A 37 19.40 -4.44 14.43
CA ARG A 37 18.45 -4.34 13.31
C ARG A 37 17.28 -5.32 13.50
N VAL A 38 17.54 -6.58 13.82
CA VAL A 38 16.51 -7.59 14.12
C VAL A 38 15.62 -7.15 15.29
N GLU A 39 16.21 -6.59 16.35
CA GLU A 39 15.46 -6.04 17.48
C GLU A 39 14.51 -4.93 17.04
N LYS A 40 15.00 -3.98 16.24
CA LYS A 40 14.20 -2.85 15.73
C LYS A 40 13.13 -3.27 14.73
N MET A 41 13.41 -4.29 13.92
CA MET A 41 12.40 -4.90 13.05
C MET A 41 11.28 -5.56 13.87
N SER A 42 11.62 -6.31 14.93
CA SER A 42 10.63 -6.91 15.82
C SER A 42 9.77 -5.86 16.53
N GLU A 43 10.39 -4.75 16.94
CA GLU A 43 9.67 -3.61 17.52
C GLU A 43 8.71 -3.00 16.50
N LEU A 44 9.15 -2.75 15.27
CA LEU A 44 8.30 -2.24 14.18
C LEU A 44 7.10 -3.17 13.90
N SER A 45 7.32 -4.49 13.81
CA SER A 45 6.23 -5.45 13.60
C SER A 45 5.16 -5.38 14.70
N LYS A 46 5.57 -5.15 15.96
CA LYS A 46 4.64 -4.94 17.09
C LYS A 46 3.88 -3.63 16.95
N GLN A 47 4.54 -2.53 16.57
CA GLN A 47 3.88 -1.25 16.34
C GLN A 47 2.83 -1.32 15.23
N ILE A 48 3.15 -1.99 14.11
CA ILE A 48 2.20 -2.19 13.00
C ILE A 48 0.96 -2.97 13.49
N LEU A 49 1.16 -3.99 14.33
CA LEU A 49 0.05 -4.73 14.92
C LEU A 49 -0.77 -3.87 15.90
N GLU A 50 -0.13 -3.05 16.72
CA GLU A 50 -0.82 -2.10 17.62
C GLU A 50 -1.66 -1.11 16.82
N ILE A 51 -1.13 -0.55 15.73
CA ILE A 51 -1.89 0.32 14.81
C ILE A 51 -3.09 -0.43 14.24
N ARG A 52 -2.90 -1.68 13.78
CA ARG A 52 -4.00 -2.51 13.27
C ARG A 52 -5.10 -2.70 14.32
N ILE A 53 -4.73 -2.94 15.57
CA ILE A 53 -5.70 -3.11 16.67
C ILE A 53 -6.49 -1.82 16.91
N VAL A 54 -5.86 -0.64 16.80
CA VAL A 54 -6.60 0.64 16.88
C VAL A 54 -7.63 0.76 15.76
N LEU A 55 -7.26 0.34 14.54
CA LEU A 55 -8.09 0.52 13.34
C LEU A 55 -9.21 -0.52 13.16
N PHE A 56 -9.05 -1.73 13.72
CA PHE A 56 -9.99 -2.85 13.56
C PHE A 56 -10.61 -3.33 14.89
N GLY A 57 -10.10 -2.85 16.02
CA GLY A 57 -10.50 -3.31 17.34
C GLY A 57 -9.80 -4.62 17.73
N ASN A 58 -10.03 -5.04 18.97
CA ASN A 58 -9.50 -6.28 19.55
C ASN A 58 -10.60 -7.34 19.76
N GLY A 59 -11.75 -7.17 19.10
CA GLY A 59 -12.91 -8.06 19.23
C GLY A 59 -13.78 -7.83 20.47
N GLN A 60 -13.41 -6.90 21.36
CA GLN A 60 -14.21 -6.56 22.56
C GLN A 60 -15.01 -5.25 22.41
N ALA A 61 -14.52 -4.34 21.58
CA ALA A 61 -15.18 -3.07 21.29
C ALA A 61 -14.90 -2.65 19.84
N GLU A 62 -15.81 -1.88 19.26
CA GLU A 62 -15.63 -1.27 17.95
C GLU A 62 -14.49 -0.24 17.97
N PRO A 63 -13.78 -0.04 16.85
CA PRO A 63 -12.76 1.01 16.72
C PRO A 63 -13.35 2.39 17.03
N ASN A 64 -12.65 3.18 17.84
CA ASN A 64 -13.03 4.56 18.08
C ASN A 64 -12.77 5.40 16.80
N PRO A 65 -13.80 6.05 16.22
CA PRO A 65 -13.65 6.82 14.98
C PRO A 65 -12.66 7.99 15.08
N ASP A 66 -12.66 8.72 16.21
CA ASP A 66 -11.76 9.84 16.43
C ASP A 66 -10.30 9.37 16.54
N ALA A 67 -10.08 8.23 17.18
CA ALA A 67 -8.75 7.62 17.25
C ALA A 67 -8.24 7.19 15.87
N CYS A 68 -9.11 6.61 15.04
CA CYS A 68 -8.79 6.24 13.66
C CYS A 68 -8.47 7.49 12.80
N ALA A 69 -9.26 8.55 12.95
CA ALA A 69 -9.07 9.81 12.25
C ALA A 69 -7.73 10.48 12.62
N GLN A 70 -7.41 10.55 13.92
CA GLN A 70 -6.12 11.08 14.40
C GLN A 70 -4.94 10.25 13.89
N LEU A 71 -5.08 8.92 13.90
CA LEU A 71 -4.04 8.02 13.38
C LEU A 71 -3.80 8.28 11.89
N ALA A 72 -4.86 8.40 11.09
CA ALA A 72 -4.75 8.68 9.67
C ALA A 72 -4.12 10.04 9.37
N GLN A 73 -4.53 11.08 10.08
CA GLN A 73 -3.92 12.41 9.94
C GLN A 73 -2.42 12.36 10.19
N GLU A 74 -1.99 11.81 11.33
CA GLU A 74 -0.58 11.79 11.68
C GLU A 74 0.23 10.88 10.74
N PHE A 75 -0.35 9.76 10.29
CA PHE A 75 0.33 8.80 9.40
C PHE A 75 0.70 9.43 8.06
N PHE A 76 -0.23 10.15 7.44
CA PHE A 76 0.00 10.77 6.14
C PHE A 76 0.77 12.10 6.22
N LYS A 77 0.63 12.85 7.32
CA LYS A 77 1.23 14.19 7.49
C LYS A 77 2.75 14.22 7.36
N HIS A 78 3.45 13.16 7.76
CA HIS A 78 4.92 13.12 7.82
C HIS A 78 5.56 12.05 6.93
N ASP A 79 4.89 11.66 5.83
CA ASP A 79 5.41 10.70 4.85
C ASP A 79 5.72 9.31 5.43
N THR A 80 5.00 8.93 6.49
CA THR A 80 5.14 7.59 7.12
C THR A 80 4.76 6.49 6.13
N PHE A 81 3.84 6.77 5.21
CA PHE A 81 3.41 5.81 4.21
C PHE A 81 4.57 5.39 3.29
N ARG A 82 5.34 6.33 2.75
CA ARG A 82 6.51 6.02 1.91
C ARG A 82 7.57 5.22 2.65
N LEU A 83 7.89 5.65 3.87
CA LEU A 83 8.85 4.95 4.73
C LEU A 83 8.41 3.50 5.00
N LEU A 84 7.11 3.29 5.26
CA LEU A 84 6.56 1.96 5.45
C LEU A 84 6.69 1.13 4.17
N VAL A 85 6.32 1.68 3.00
CA VAL A 85 6.44 1.00 1.70
C VAL A 85 7.88 0.55 1.45
N ALA A 86 8.87 1.42 1.65
CA ALA A 86 10.29 1.08 1.50
C ALA A 86 10.77 0.00 2.48
N CYS A 87 10.12 -0.14 3.64
CA CYS A 87 10.46 -1.14 4.64
C CYS A 87 9.76 -2.50 4.44
N LEU A 88 8.67 -2.57 3.67
CA LEU A 88 7.89 -3.79 3.48
C LEU A 88 8.69 -5.02 3.02
N PRO A 89 9.65 -4.93 2.07
CA PRO A 89 10.47 -6.08 1.68
C PRO A 89 11.29 -6.66 2.83
N LYS A 90 11.58 -5.88 3.88
CA LYS A 90 12.37 -6.29 5.05
C LYS A 90 11.52 -6.96 6.14
N LEU A 91 10.19 -6.89 6.05
CA LEU A 91 9.26 -7.46 7.03
C LEU A 91 8.94 -8.92 6.73
N ASP A 92 8.61 -9.68 7.77
CA ASP A 92 8.03 -11.02 7.61
C ASP A 92 6.60 -10.97 7.05
N LEU A 93 6.10 -12.13 6.59
CA LEU A 93 4.78 -12.22 5.96
C LEU A 93 3.64 -11.72 6.86
N GLY A 94 3.67 -12.02 8.15
CA GLY A 94 2.62 -11.61 9.09
C GLY A 94 2.61 -10.10 9.29
N ALA A 95 3.78 -9.48 9.41
CA ALA A 95 3.92 -8.03 9.51
C ALA A 95 3.53 -7.33 8.21
N ARG A 96 3.88 -7.89 7.03
CA ARG A 96 3.40 -7.38 5.72
C ARG A 96 1.88 -7.42 5.62
N GLN A 97 1.24 -8.51 6.02
CA GLN A 97 -0.23 -8.62 6.05
C GLN A 97 -0.87 -7.58 6.98
N ASN A 98 -0.30 -7.38 8.17
CA ASN A 98 -0.78 -6.34 9.08
C ASN A 98 -0.62 -4.95 8.46
N ALA A 99 0.53 -4.65 7.85
CA ALA A 99 0.80 -3.37 7.19
C ALA A 99 -0.18 -3.10 6.04
N THR A 100 -0.46 -4.10 5.19
CA THR A 100 -1.44 -4.00 4.11
C THR A 100 -2.84 -3.66 4.65
N HIS A 101 -3.28 -4.33 5.73
CA HIS A 101 -4.57 -4.02 6.36
C HIS A 101 -4.61 -2.60 6.95
N VAL A 102 -3.52 -2.17 7.59
CA VAL A 102 -3.37 -0.80 8.11
C VAL A 102 -3.50 0.20 6.98
N ILE A 103 -2.69 0.06 5.93
CA ILE A 103 -2.71 0.97 4.76
C ILE A 103 -4.11 1.00 4.13
N ALA A 104 -4.72 -0.16 3.89
CA ALA A 104 -6.05 -0.25 3.29
C ALA A 104 -7.13 0.43 4.12
N ASN A 105 -7.06 0.35 5.45
CA ASN A 105 -7.98 1.06 6.33
C ASN A 105 -7.74 2.57 6.29
N LEU A 106 -6.48 3.00 6.46
CA LEU A 106 -6.10 4.41 6.48
C LEU A 106 -6.44 5.14 5.18
N GLN A 107 -6.32 4.48 4.03
CA GLN A 107 -6.71 5.06 2.74
C GLN A 107 -8.20 5.42 2.63
N ARG A 108 -9.05 4.78 3.46
CA ARG A 108 -10.50 5.01 3.48
C ARG A 108 -10.95 6.00 4.56
N GLN A 109 -10.05 6.39 5.47
CA GLN A 109 -10.38 7.27 6.58
C GLN A 109 -10.74 8.67 6.08
N ARG A 110 -11.83 9.21 6.62
CA ARG A 110 -12.29 10.56 6.35
C ARG A 110 -12.11 11.44 7.56
N VAL A 111 -11.52 12.62 7.37
CA VAL A 111 -11.43 13.62 8.44
C VAL A 111 -11.92 14.96 7.91
N GLY A 112 -12.87 15.57 8.61
CA GLY A 112 -13.59 16.74 8.12
C GLY A 112 -14.31 16.50 6.78
N GLY A 113 -14.75 15.27 6.51
CA GLY A 113 -15.41 14.88 5.26
C GLY A 113 -14.48 14.62 4.07
N ARG A 114 -13.16 14.81 4.23
CA ARG A 114 -12.15 14.61 3.17
C ARG A 114 -11.37 13.33 3.37
N LEU A 115 -10.94 12.71 2.27
CA LEU A 115 -10.06 11.55 2.28
C LEU A 115 -8.61 12.01 2.41
N ILE A 116 -8.04 11.90 3.61
CA ILE A 116 -6.68 12.40 3.92
C ILE A 116 -5.61 11.73 3.05
N ALA A 117 -5.77 10.43 2.76
CA ALA A 117 -4.87 9.72 1.85
C ALA A 117 -4.88 10.32 0.44
N SER A 118 -6.02 10.84 -0.04
CA SER A 118 -6.12 11.46 -1.36
C SER A 118 -5.30 12.75 -1.44
N GLU A 119 -5.36 13.59 -0.40
CA GLU A 119 -4.58 14.84 -0.32
C GLU A 119 -3.08 14.57 -0.26
N TYR A 120 -2.70 13.53 0.49
CA TYR A 120 -1.30 13.08 0.55
C TYR A 120 -0.82 12.54 -0.82
N LEU A 121 -1.61 11.69 -1.46
CA LEU A 121 -1.25 11.05 -2.73
C LEU A 121 -1.09 12.06 -3.87
N GLU A 122 -1.81 13.19 -3.82
CA GLU A 122 -1.69 14.27 -4.82
C GLU A 122 -0.25 14.79 -4.94
N ASN A 123 0.51 14.77 -3.84
CA ASN A 123 1.90 15.20 -3.79
C ASN A 123 2.91 14.04 -3.81
N ASN A 124 2.45 12.79 -3.89
CA ASN A 124 3.27 11.57 -3.73
C ASN A 124 2.87 10.46 -4.73
N LEU A 125 2.49 10.84 -5.95
CA LEU A 125 2.06 9.90 -6.99
C LEU A 125 3.17 8.92 -7.40
N ASP A 126 4.44 9.34 -7.26
CA ASP A 126 5.63 8.54 -7.51
C ASP A 126 5.76 7.31 -6.59
N LEU A 127 4.94 7.19 -5.53
CA LEU A 127 4.80 5.92 -4.82
C LEU A 127 4.38 4.77 -5.74
N MET A 128 3.60 5.05 -6.78
CA MET A 128 3.22 4.04 -7.76
C MET A 128 4.43 3.54 -8.56
N ASP A 129 5.48 4.34 -8.66
CA ASP A 129 6.73 3.99 -9.35
C ASP A 129 7.56 2.99 -8.55
N ILE A 130 7.26 2.85 -7.25
CA ILE A 130 7.82 1.85 -6.35
C ILE A 130 6.92 0.61 -6.32
N LEU A 131 5.60 0.83 -6.19
CA LEU A 131 4.64 -0.25 -5.97
C LEU A 131 4.40 -1.12 -7.21
N LEU A 132 4.23 -0.52 -8.39
CA LEU A 132 3.86 -1.27 -9.60
C LEU A 132 4.99 -2.17 -10.12
N PRO A 133 6.26 -1.73 -10.15
CA PRO A 133 7.38 -2.63 -10.49
C PRO A 133 7.54 -3.82 -9.55
N GLY A 134 7.02 -3.74 -8.32
CA GLY A 134 7.13 -4.86 -7.38
C GLY A 134 6.39 -6.13 -7.79
N TYR A 135 5.53 -6.08 -8.82
CA TYR A 135 5.02 -7.31 -9.46
C TYR A 135 6.13 -8.19 -10.04
N GLU A 136 7.29 -7.62 -10.38
CA GLU A 136 8.47 -8.33 -10.88
C GLU A 136 9.24 -9.05 -9.75
N ASP A 137 8.96 -8.75 -8.48
CA ASP A 137 9.54 -9.39 -7.30
C ASP A 137 8.51 -10.33 -6.64
N GLY A 138 8.71 -11.64 -6.83
CA GLY A 138 7.79 -12.67 -6.35
C GLY A 138 7.53 -12.66 -4.84
N ASP A 139 8.48 -12.20 -4.03
CA ASP A 139 8.34 -12.22 -2.57
C ASP A 139 7.41 -11.10 -2.06
N ILE A 140 7.33 -9.98 -2.79
CA ILE A 140 6.57 -8.80 -2.37
C ILE A 140 5.38 -8.46 -3.27
N ALA A 141 5.30 -9.05 -4.47
CA ALA A 141 4.32 -8.76 -5.50
C ALA A 141 2.88 -8.66 -4.97
N LEU A 142 2.41 -9.66 -4.21
CA LEU A 142 1.03 -9.66 -3.69
C LEU A 142 0.80 -8.57 -2.63
N THR A 143 1.83 -8.21 -1.86
CA THR A 143 1.76 -7.13 -0.87
C THR A 143 1.64 -5.78 -1.58
N TYR A 144 2.49 -5.54 -2.58
CA TYR A 144 2.48 -4.29 -3.35
C TYR A 144 1.26 -4.19 -4.24
N GLY A 145 0.78 -5.28 -4.82
CA GLY A 145 -0.45 -5.34 -5.60
C GLY A 145 -1.67 -4.94 -4.76
N ALA A 146 -1.79 -5.49 -3.55
CA ALA A 146 -2.85 -5.11 -2.61
C ALA A 146 -2.82 -3.62 -2.25
N ILE A 147 -1.63 -3.05 -1.96
CA ILE A 147 -1.48 -1.62 -1.65
C ILE A 147 -1.77 -0.76 -2.88
N SER A 148 -1.31 -1.16 -4.06
CA SER A 148 -1.53 -0.46 -5.34
C SER A 148 -3.02 -0.33 -5.64
N ARG A 149 -3.80 -1.40 -5.44
CA ARG A 149 -5.26 -1.39 -5.63
C ARG A 149 -5.97 -0.41 -4.71
N GLU A 150 -5.51 -0.29 -3.46
CA GLU A 150 -6.02 0.72 -2.56
C GLU A 150 -5.71 2.12 -3.08
N CYS A 151 -4.48 2.38 -3.51
CA CYS A 151 -4.10 3.69 -4.08
C CYS A 151 -4.94 4.05 -5.32
N ILE A 152 -5.19 3.09 -6.22
CA ILE A 152 -5.99 3.27 -7.45
C ILE A 152 -7.47 3.62 -7.14
N ARG A 153 -7.96 3.42 -5.92
CA ARG A 153 -9.28 3.94 -5.50
C ARG A 153 -9.35 5.45 -5.59
N HIS A 154 -8.23 6.15 -5.51
CA HIS A 154 -8.14 7.60 -5.68
C HIS A 154 -8.01 7.94 -7.17
N GLN A 155 -8.91 8.79 -7.68
CA GLN A 155 -8.96 9.14 -9.10
C GLN A 155 -7.64 9.77 -9.60
N ILE A 156 -6.97 10.55 -8.75
CA ILE A 156 -5.67 11.16 -9.05
C ILE A 156 -4.59 10.12 -9.34
N VAL A 157 -4.57 9.02 -8.57
CA VAL A 157 -3.63 7.90 -8.77
C VAL A 157 -3.99 7.13 -10.02
N ALA A 158 -5.28 6.82 -10.22
CA ALA A 158 -5.71 6.12 -11.43
C ALA A 158 -5.33 6.90 -12.69
N ARG A 159 -5.54 8.22 -12.71
CA ARG A 159 -5.12 9.09 -13.81
C ARG A 159 -3.61 9.04 -14.03
N TYR A 160 -2.82 9.11 -12.96
CA TYR A 160 -1.36 8.99 -13.04
C TYR A 160 -0.92 7.68 -13.68
N VAL A 161 -1.42 6.55 -13.17
CA VAL A 161 -1.05 5.22 -13.67
C VAL A 161 -1.48 5.03 -15.13
N LEU A 162 -2.69 5.44 -15.51
CA LEU A 162 -3.18 5.36 -16.89
C LEU A 162 -2.29 6.15 -17.86
N GLY A 163 -1.81 7.32 -17.46
CA GLY A 163 -0.93 8.17 -18.28
C GLY A 163 0.54 7.76 -18.28
N SER A 164 0.92 6.73 -17.53
CA SER A 164 2.32 6.30 -17.33
C SER A 164 2.69 5.07 -18.15
N GLU A 165 3.99 4.74 -18.20
CA GLU A 165 4.48 3.50 -18.81
C GLU A 165 3.99 2.24 -18.06
N TYR A 166 3.56 2.35 -16.80
CA TYR A 166 3.05 1.21 -16.03
C TYR A 166 1.76 0.63 -16.62
N MET A 167 0.96 1.46 -17.28
CA MET A 167 -0.22 1.00 -18.02
C MET A 167 0.15 -0.02 -19.11
N LYS A 168 1.31 0.16 -19.77
CA LYS A 168 1.82 -0.80 -20.74
C LYS A 168 2.35 -2.06 -20.05
N LYS A 169 3.09 -1.88 -18.94
CA LYS A 169 3.63 -3.00 -18.15
C LYS A 169 2.56 -3.90 -17.55
N CYS A 170 1.34 -3.42 -17.32
CA CYS A 170 0.22 -4.27 -16.88
C CYS A 170 0.04 -5.51 -17.78
N PHE A 171 0.21 -5.38 -19.10
CA PHE A 171 0.11 -6.51 -20.03
C PHE A 171 1.23 -7.55 -19.86
N THR A 172 2.41 -7.11 -19.40
CA THR A 172 3.50 -8.00 -19.02
C THR A 172 3.20 -8.68 -17.68
N TYR A 173 2.68 -7.93 -16.70
CA TYR A 173 2.40 -8.46 -15.36
C TYR A 173 1.33 -9.55 -15.35
N ILE A 174 0.27 -9.41 -16.16
CA ILE A 174 -0.77 -10.45 -16.29
C ILE A 174 -0.29 -11.72 -17.00
N GLN A 175 0.92 -11.71 -17.59
CA GLN A 175 1.53 -12.86 -18.24
C GLN A 175 2.63 -13.52 -17.40
N ILE A 176 2.82 -13.07 -16.15
CA ILE A 176 3.78 -13.68 -15.23
C ILE A 176 3.42 -15.17 -15.02
N PRO A 177 4.39 -16.10 -15.08
CA PRO A 177 4.10 -17.54 -14.94
C PRO A 177 3.47 -17.94 -13.60
N ASN A 178 3.73 -17.17 -12.55
CA ASN A 178 3.09 -17.36 -11.25
C ASN A 178 1.62 -16.92 -11.33
N PHE A 179 0.72 -17.89 -11.21
CA PHE A 179 -0.72 -17.67 -11.33
C PHE A 179 -1.27 -16.66 -10.31
N ASP A 180 -0.84 -16.71 -9.05
CA ASP A 180 -1.33 -15.81 -8.01
C ASP A 180 -0.96 -14.36 -8.33
N ILE A 181 0.28 -14.14 -8.79
CA ILE A 181 0.79 -12.81 -9.17
C ILE A 181 0.07 -12.30 -10.42
N ALA A 182 -0.07 -13.12 -11.46
CA ALA A 182 -0.76 -12.74 -12.69
C ALA A 182 -2.24 -12.41 -12.46
N SER A 183 -2.92 -13.23 -11.64
CA SER A 183 -4.32 -13.02 -11.25
C SER A 183 -4.50 -11.74 -10.43
N ASP A 184 -3.58 -11.49 -9.49
CA ASP A 184 -3.55 -10.26 -8.70
C ASP A 184 -3.33 -9.01 -9.57
N ALA A 185 -2.37 -9.06 -10.49
CA ALA A 185 -2.11 -8.01 -11.47
C ALA A 185 -3.33 -7.76 -12.37
N GLN A 186 -4.02 -8.82 -12.80
CA GLN A 186 -5.25 -8.72 -13.59
C GLN A 186 -6.38 -8.06 -12.80
N ALA A 187 -6.53 -8.38 -11.51
CA ALA A 187 -7.50 -7.73 -10.64
C ALA A 187 -7.21 -6.23 -10.50
N THR A 188 -5.95 -5.86 -10.28
CA THR A 188 -5.50 -4.46 -10.23
C THR A 188 -5.78 -3.73 -11.54
N PHE A 189 -5.47 -4.37 -12.65
CA PHE A 189 -5.68 -3.80 -13.98
C PHE A 189 -7.16 -3.59 -14.29
N LYS A 190 -8.00 -4.58 -13.99
CA LYS A 190 -9.46 -4.47 -14.11
C LYS A 190 -9.99 -3.32 -13.26
N GLU A 191 -9.50 -3.18 -12.04
CA GLU A 191 -9.93 -2.12 -11.13
C GLU A 191 -9.56 -0.72 -11.66
N LEU A 192 -8.34 -0.57 -12.20
CA LEU A 192 -7.87 0.65 -12.86
C LEU A 192 -8.78 1.05 -14.04
N LEU A 193 -9.13 0.07 -14.88
CA LEU A 193 -9.95 0.29 -16.09
C LEU A 193 -11.46 0.34 -15.85
N THR A 194 -11.96 0.12 -14.63
CA THR A 194 -13.42 0.06 -14.41
C THR A 194 -13.94 0.98 -13.32
N ARG A 195 -13.08 1.48 -12.43
CA ARG A 195 -13.53 2.32 -11.32
C ARG A 195 -13.91 3.74 -11.74
N HIS A 196 -12.98 4.48 -12.32
CA HIS A 196 -13.15 5.91 -12.59
C HIS A 196 -13.63 6.14 -14.01
N LYS A 197 -14.92 5.86 -14.25
CA LYS A 197 -15.52 5.78 -15.61
C LYS A 197 -15.16 6.94 -16.53
N SER A 198 -15.21 8.18 -16.04
CA SER A 198 -14.88 9.37 -16.86
C SER A 198 -13.40 9.41 -17.25
N THR A 199 -12.49 9.19 -16.29
CA THR A 199 -11.04 9.17 -16.53
C THR A 199 -10.64 8.02 -17.44
N VAL A 200 -11.23 6.85 -17.26
CA VAL A 200 -10.99 5.70 -18.14
C VAL A 200 -11.53 6.00 -19.53
N ALA A 201 -12.75 6.52 -19.68
CA ALA A 201 -13.31 6.82 -21.00
C ALA A 201 -12.43 7.80 -21.77
N GLU A 202 -11.96 8.86 -21.12
CA GLU A 202 -11.00 9.82 -21.68
C GLU A 202 -9.71 9.12 -22.15
N PHE A 203 -9.11 8.29 -21.29
CA PHE A 203 -7.91 7.53 -21.63
C PHE A 203 -8.14 6.58 -22.82
N LEU A 204 -9.24 5.81 -22.81
CA LEU A 204 -9.56 4.83 -23.85
C LEU A 204 -9.82 5.52 -25.19
N SER A 205 -10.52 6.64 -25.20
CA SER A 205 -10.77 7.41 -26.43
C SER A 205 -9.48 7.94 -27.04
N ALA A 206 -8.51 8.35 -26.22
CA ALA A 206 -7.22 8.84 -26.70
C ALA A 206 -6.25 7.73 -27.14
N ASN A 207 -6.44 6.49 -26.68
CA ASN A 207 -5.46 5.39 -26.84
C ASN A 207 -6.07 4.12 -27.46
N TYR A 208 -7.21 4.23 -28.16
CA TYR A 208 -7.99 3.10 -28.65
C TYR A 208 -7.16 2.11 -29.48
N ASP A 209 -6.47 2.60 -30.52
CA ASP A 209 -5.71 1.74 -31.44
C ASP A 209 -4.57 1.00 -30.72
N TRP A 210 -3.85 1.69 -29.84
CA TRP A 210 -2.79 1.10 -29.06
C TRP A 210 -3.31 -0.01 -28.15
N LEU A 211 -4.40 0.24 -27.40
CA LEU A 211 -4.97 -0.75 -26.48
C LEU A 211 -5.54 -1.97 -27.21
N HIS A 212 -6.19 -1.74 -28.36
CA HIS A 212 -6.73 -2.81 -29.20
C HIS A 212 -5.62 -3.75 -29.69
N ASN A 213 -4.47 -3.20 -30.10
CA ASN A 213 -3.32 -3.99 -30.51
C ASN A 213 -2.71 -4.80 -29.34
N GLN A 214 -2.57 -4.20 -28.15
CA GLN A 214 -2.04 -4.90 -26.98
C GLN A 214 -2.93 -6.06 -26.53
N THR A 215 -4.24 -5.82 -26.43
CA THR A 215 -5.21 -6.86 -26.01
C THR A 215 -5.26 -8.02 -26.99
N THR A 216 -5.20 -7.75 -28.31
CA THR A 216 -5.13 -8.78 -29.35
C THR A 216 -3.85 -9.62 -29.23
N CYS A 217 -2.71 -8.99 -28.96
CA CYS A 217 -1.43 -9.68 -28.74
C CYS A 217 -1.51 -10.63 -27.52
N CYS A 218 -2.07 -10.16 -26.40
CA CYS A 218 -2.24 -11.00 -25.21
C CYS A 218 -3.17 -12.20 -25.45
N GLN A 219 -4.26 -12.03 -26.21
CA GLN A 219 -5.16 -13.13 -26.57
C GLN A 219 -4.48 -14.16 -27.48
N ALA A 220 -3.61 -13.73 -28.39
CA ALA A 220 -2.84 -14.63 -29.25
C ALA A 220 -1.84 -15.47 -28.44
N ILE A 221 -1.13 -14.86 -27.48
CA ILE A 221 -0.18 -15.55 -26.60
C ILE A 221 -0.90 -16.58 -25.70
N GLY A 222 -2.05 -16.21 -25.13
CA GLY A 222 -2.83 -17.10 -24.24
C GLY A 222 -3.36 -18.37 -24.92
N ARG A 223 -3.51 -18.39 -26.26
CA ARG A 223 -3.93 -19.58 -27.02
C ARG A 223 -2.79 -20.57 -27.30
N HIS A 224 -1.54 -20.17 -27.14
CA HIS A 224 -0.37 -21.04 -27.37
C HIS A 224 0.15 -21.70 -26.09
N ALA A 225 -0.39 -21.34 -24.92
CA ALA A 225 0.01 -21.86 -23.61
C ALA A 225 -0.94 -22.94 -23.05
N THR A 226 -1.92 -23.40 -23.84
CA THR A 226 -2.83 -24.52 -23.54
C THR A 226 -2.60 -25.66 -24.52
#